data_AF-A0A7V5C5T0-F1
#
_entry.id   AF-A0A7V5C5T0-F1
#
_cell.length_a   1.000
_cell.length_b   1.000
_cell.length_c   1.000
_cell.angle_alpha   90.00
_cell.angle_beta   90.00
_cell.angle_gamma   90.00
#
_symmetry.space_group_name_H-M   'P 1'
#
loop_
_entity.id
_entity.type
_entity.pdbx_description
1 polymer ?
#
loop_
_entity_poly.entity_id
_entity_poly.type
_entity_poly.pdbx_seq_one_letter_code
_entity_poly.pdbx_strand_id
1 'polypeptide(L)'
;MHKLFQEVHELFLATQFTGFMSQTKSRQSLYEYANIFFKHLTWLENDFIKRGENYTYSVNQVPIKVSKISDMYNNLIDRINSIESKLEKCKDTDITFRVLSDLIYIKASIQQLPEENVESSFDTNREYPNVKLTDEARDALTIFLFEETYKEYELIMIYNYSKANSSDAFLNRIFQILIDESFFHLRSFGQMMADMGILAVPRGLME
;
A
#
# COMPACT_ATOMS: atom_id res chain seq x y z
N MET A 1 -10.63 4.64 17.15
CA MET A 1 -9.56 5.32 16.41
C MET A 1 -8.49 4.36 15.93
N HIS A 2 -8.05 3.36 16.73
CA HIS A 2 -7.17 2.29 16.24
C HIS A 2 -7.69 1.61 14.96
N LYS A 3 -8.99 1.27 14.93
CA LYS A 3 -9.61 0.66 13.74
C LYS A 3 -9.61 1.55 12.50
N LEU A 4 -9.69 2.89 12.66
CA LEU A 4 -9.61 3.81 11.52
C LEU A 4 -8.18 3.82 10.94
N PHE A 5 -7.17 3.92 11.80
CA PHE A 5 -5.77 3.86 11.39
C PHE A 5 -5.47 2.57 10.63
N GLN A 6 -5.90 1.42 11.18
CA GLN A 6 -5.75 0.11 10.55
C GLN A 6 -6.46 0.03 9.19
N GLU A 7 -7.70 0.51 9.08
CA GLU A 7 -8.44 0.46 7.81
C GLU A 7 -7.79 1.36 6.73
N VAL A 8 -7.24 2.52 7.11
CA VAL A 8 -6.49 3.39 6.18
C VAL A 8 -5.18 2.72 5.75
N HIS A 9 -4.49 2.05 6.67
CA HIS A 9 -3.29 1.27 6.36
C HIS A 9 -3.62 0.13 5.38
N GLU A 10 -4.67 -0.64 5.66
CA GLU A 10 -5.12 -1.72 4.77
C GLU A 10 -5.56 -1.19 3.39
N LEU A 11 -6.22 -0.03 3.33
CA LEU A 11 -6.58 0.63 2.07
C LEU A 11 -5.32 1.04 1.30
N PHE A 12 -4.31 1.63 1.96
CA PHE A 12 -3.02 1.93 1.35
C PHE A 12 -2.39 0.68 0.72
N LEU A 13 -2.27 -0.40 1.49
CA LEU A 13 -1.70 -1.66 1.01
C LEU A 13 -2.51 -2.25 -0.15
N ALA A 14 -3.83 -2.38 0.00
CA ALA A 14 -4.69 -2.91 -1.05
C ALA A 14 -4.54 -2.11 -2.36
N THR A 15 -4.49 -0.79 -2.27
CA THR A 15 -4.33 0.09 -3.44
C THR A 15 -2.96 -0.08 -4.09
N GLN A 16 -1.90 -0.12 -3.27
CA GLN A 16 -0.52 -0.29 -3.74
C GLN A 16 -0.33 -1.63 -4.48
N PHE A 17 -0.89 -2.72 -3.92
CA PHE A 17 -0.83 -4.06 -4.52
C PHE A 17 -1.77 -4.23 -5.72
N THR A 18 -2.89 -3.52 -5.76
CA THR A 18 -3.72 -3.41 -6.98
C THR A 18 -2.93 -2.70 -8.10
N GLY A 19 -2.10 -1.73 -7.75
CA GLY A 19 -1.17 -1.10 -8.70
C GLY A 19 -0.18 -2.10 -9.30
N PHE A 20 0.41 -2.99 -8.50
CA PHE A 20 1.37 -4.00 -8.97
C PHE A 20 0.79 -4.96 -10.01
N MET A 21 -0.45 -5.39 -9.82
CA MET A 21 -1.11 -6.33 -10.75
C MET A 21 -1.66 -5.67 -12.02
N SER A 22 -1.91 -4.35 -12.01
CA SER A 22 -2.40 -3.65 -13.20
C SER A 22 -1.34 -3.62 -14.30
N GLN A 23 -1.75 -3.92 -15.53
CA GLN A 23 -0.92 -3.93 -16.73
C GLN A 23 -1.19 -2.73 -17.64
N THR A 24 -2.16 -1.87 -17.29
CA THR A 24 -2.53 -0.69 -18.09
C THR A 24 -2.09 0.62 -17.45
N LYS A 25 -2.54 1.75 -18.02
CA LYS A 25 -2.37 3.08 -17.44
C LYS A 25 -3.00 3.23 -16.04
N SER A 26 -3.94 2.35 -15.66
CA SER A 26 -4.54 2.33 -14.31
C SER A 26 -3.49 2.22 -13.21
N ARG A 27 -2.37 1.54 -13.48
CA ARG A 27 -1.23 1.42 -12.57
C ARG A 27 -0.76 2.75 -12.01
N GLN A 28 -0.55 3.76 -12.86
CA GLN A 28 -0.07 5.06 -12.40
C GLN A 28 -1.09 5.72 -11.46
N SER A 29 -2.37 5.70 -11.83
CA SER A 29 -3.45 6.23 -10.99
C SER A 29 -3.48 5.54 -9.63
N LEU A 30 -3.40 4.21 -9.60
CA LEU A 30 -3.38 3.43 -8.36
C LEU A 30 -2.17 3.78 -7.48
N TYR A 31 -1.00 4.00 -8.06
CA TYR A 31 0.18 4.46 -7.31
C TYR A 31 0.01 5.86 -6.72
N GLU A 32 -0.60 6.78 -7.46
CA GLU A 32 -0.91 8.11 -6.92
C GLU A 32 -1.95 8.05 -5.80
N TYR A 33 -2.95 7.17 -5.92
CA TYR A 33 -3.94 6.97 -4.86
C TYR A 33 -3.31 6.34 -3.62
N ALA A 34 -2.44 5.34 -3.77
CA ALA A 34 -1.69 4.76 -2.67
C ALA A 34 -0.82 5.81 -1.96
N ASN A 35 -0.15 6.69 -2.70
CA ASN A 35 0.59 7.82 -2.13
C ASN A 35 -0.30 8.76 -1.29
N ILE A 36 -1.52 9.04 -1.77
CA ILE A 36 -2.47 9.87 -1.04
C ILE A 36 -2.94 9.17 0.24
N PHE A 37 -3.29 7.88 0.17
CA PHE A 37 -3.70 7.11 1.35
C PHE A 37 -2.57 6.96 2.37
N PHE A 38 -1.32 6.85 1.93
CA PHE A 38 -0.17 6.89 2.83
C PHE A 38 -0.04 8.24 3.54
N LYS A 39 -0.26 9.37 2.84
CA LYS A 39 -0.31 10.69 3.49
C LYS A 39 -1.44 10.77 4.53
N HIS A 40 -2.61 10.21 4.23
CA HIS A 40 -3.71 10.13 5.20
C HIS A 40 -3.31 9.34 6.44
N LEU A 41 -2.61 8.22 6.27
CA LEU A 41 -2.04 7.43 7.36
C LEU A 41 -1.09 8.25 8.23
N THR A 42 -0.14 8.96 7.62
CA THR A 42 0.79 9.86 8.33
C THR A 42 0.06 10.97 9.09
N TRP A 43 -1.00 11.56 8.53
CA TRP A 43 -1.76 12.60 9.23
C TRP A 43 -2.49 12.06 10.46
N LEU A 44 -3.13 10.90 10.34
CA LEU A 44 -3.78 10.23 11.46
C LEU A 44 -2.77 9.86 12.55
N GLU A 45 -1.59 9.36 12.17
CA GLU A 45 -0.52 9.04 13.11
C GLU A 45 -0.11 10.28 13.93
N ASN A 46 0.16 11.39 13.26
CA ASN A 46 0.56 12.63 13.92
C ASN A 46 -0.52 13.16 14.87
N ASP A 47 -1.80 13.05 14.49
CA ASP A 47 -2.92 13.40 15.36
C ASP A 47 -2.98 12.49 16.60
N PHE A 48 -2.75 11.18 16.44
CA PHE A 48 -2.80 10.24 17.57
C PHE A 48 -1.64 10.50 18.55
N ILE A 49 -0.43 10.74 18.05
CA ILE A 49 0.73 11.11 18.87
C ILE A 49 0.44 12.39 19.67
N LYS A 50 -0.08 13.44 19.03
CA LYS A 50 -0.44 14.70 19.72
C LYS A 50 -1.47 14.49 20.83
N ARG A 51 -2.36 13.52 20.66
CA ARG A 51 -3.41 13.18 21.64
C ARG A 51 -2.96 12.14 22.66
N GLY A 52 -1.73 11.63 22.58
CA GLY A 52 -1.22 10.57 23.44
C GLY A 52 -1.96 9.24 23.27
N GLU A 53 -2.55 8.99 22.09
CA GLU A 53 -3.24 7.75 21.78
C GLU A 53 -2.27 6.72 21.21
N ASN A 54 -2.35 5.50 21.73
CA ASN A 54 -1.60 4.38 21.18
C ASN A 54 -2.13 4.00 19.78
N TYR A 55 -1.28 3.41 18.97
CA TYR A 55 -1.66 2.81 17.69
C TYR A 55 -0.71 1.66 17.35
N THR A 56 -1.09 0.88 16.36
CA THR A 56 -0.27 -0.21 15.84
C THR A 56 -0.39 -0.26 14.32
N TYR A 57 0.71 -0.63 13.68
CA TYR A 57 0.75 -0.94 12.26
C TYR A 57 0.20 -2.34 11.94
N SER A 58 -0.21 -3.12 12.93
CA SER A 58 -0.85 -4.43 12.72
C SER A 58 -2.08 -4.28 11.82
N VAL A 59 -2.05 -4.95 10.68
CA VAL A 59 -3.14 -5.05 9.71
C VAL A 59 -3.70 -6.46 9.69
N ASN A 60 -4.97 -6.61 9.33
CA ASN A 60 -5.49 -7.91 8.95
C ASN A 60 -4.93 -8.32 7.59
N GLN A 61 -5.15 -9.58 7.21
CA GLN A 61 -4.82 -10.04 5.87
C GLN A 61 -5.54 -9.18 4.81
N VAL A 62 -4.78 -8.66 3.86
CA VAL A 62 -5.31 -7.97 2.68
C VAL A 62 -5.39 -9.00 1.54
N PRO A 63 -6.59 -9.53 1.21
CA PRO A 63 -6.73 -10.50 0.14
C PRO A 63 -6.52 -9.80 -1.21
N ILE A 64 -5.59 -10.32 -2.02
CA ILE A 64 -5.27 -9.75 -3.34
C ILE A 64 -5.39 -10.73 -4.50
N LYS A 65 -5.54 -12.04 -4.23
CA LYS A 65 -5.60 -13.05 -5.28
C LYS A 65 -6.96 -13.00 -5.95
N VAL A 66 -6.99 -12.44 -7.16
CA VAL A 66 -8.20 -12.25 -7.97
C VAL A 66 -7.90 -12.56 -9.43
N SER A 67 -8.93 -12.83 -10.23
CA SER A 67 -8.79 -13.01 -11.68
C SER A 67 -9.06 -11.72 -12.45
N LYS A 68 -9.94 -10.87 -11.94
CA LYS A 68 -10.35 -9.59 -12.52
C LYS A 68 -9.94 -8.45 -11.61
N ILE A 69 -9.43 -7.35 -12.18
CA ILE A 69 -9.04 -6.19 -11.37
C ILE A 69 -10.25 -5.49 -10.75
N SER A 70 -11.44 -5.62 -11.33
CA SER A 70 -12.69 -5.09 -10.77
C SER A 70 -13.02 -5.66 -9.39
N ASP A 71 -12.61 -6.90 -9.08
CA ASP A 71 -12.75 -7.48 -7.74
C ASP A 71 -11.97 -6.65 -6.70
N MET A 72 -10.75 -6.21 -7.07
CA MET A 72 -9.96 -5.31 -6.24
C MET A 72 -10.58 -3.91 -6.19
N TYR A 73 -11.04 -3.35 -7.30
CA TYR A 73 -11.68 -2.03 -7.30
C TYR A 73 -12.90 -1.97 -6.37
N ASN A 74 -13.74 -3.00 -6.39
CA ASN A 74 -14.87 -3.13 -5.46
C ASN A 74 -14.38 -3.20 -4.01
N ASN A 75 -13.33 -3.99 -3.74
CA ASN A 75 -12.72 -4.05 -2.40
C ASN A 75 -12.19 -2.67 -1.94
N LEU A 76 -11.54 -1.91 -2.81
CA LEU A 76 -11.05 -0.57 -2.49
C LEU A 76 -12.23 0.38 -2.18
N ILE A 77 -13.29 0.33 -2.98
CA ILE A 77 -14.49 1.15 -2.76
C ILE A 77 -15.15 0.82 -1.42
N ASP A 78 -15.27 -0.46 -1.06
CA ASP A 78 -15.84 -0.89 0.23
C ASP A 78 -15.00 -0.38 1.41
N ARG A 79 -13.67 -0.46 1.30
CA ARG A 79 -12.74 0.10 2.30
C ARG A 79 -12.88 1.61 2.42
N ILE A 80 -12.99 2.32 1.29
CA ILE A 80 -13.22 3.77 1.30
C ILE A 80 -14.54 4.11 2.01
N ASN A 81 -15.65 3.45 1.67
CA ASN A 81 -16.94 3.67 2.33
C ASN A 81 -16.87 3.39 3.85
N SER A 82 -16.16 2.33 4.23
CA SER A 82 -15.91 1.97 5.63
C SER A 82 -15.15 3.06 6.38
N ILE A 83 -14.13 3.66 5.76
CA ILE A 83 -13.34 4.77 6.32
C ILE A 83 -14.19 6.04 6.41
N GLU A 84 -14.91 6.42 5.34
CA GLU A 84 -15.79 7.59 5.30
C GLU A 84 -16.75 7.61 6.51
N SER A 85 -17.40 6.48 6.80
CA SER A 85 -18.33 6.34 7.96
C SER A 85 -17.68 6.51 9.34
N LYS A 86 -16.35 6.44 9.42
CA LYS A 86 -15.58 6.56 10.66
C LYS A 86 -14.84 7.88 10.78
N LEU A 87 -14.68 8.63 9.69
CA LEU A 87 -13.99 9.93 9.69
C LEU A 87 -14.67 10.96 10.59
N GLU A 88 -16.00 10.91 10.74
CA GLU A 88 -16.73 11.79 11.67
C GLU A 88 -16.28 11.64 13.13
N LYS A 89 -15.56 10.56 13.47
CA LYS A 89 -14.99 10.32 14.81
C LYS A 89 -13.64 11.01 15.01
N CYS A 90 -13.03 11.55 13.95
CA CYS A 90 -11.84 12.38 14.05
C CYS A 90 -12.20 13.76 14.59
N LYS A 91 -11.42 14.24 15.56
CA LYS A 91 -11.67 15.54 16.20
C LYS A 91 -11.12 16.71 15.39
N ASP A 92 -10.13 16.46 14.53
CA ASP A 92 -9.54 17.47 13.65
C ASP A 92 -10.42 17.64 12.40
N THR A 93 -11.14 18.76 12.33
CA THR A 93 -12.08 19.06 11.25
C THR A 93 -11.38 19.28 9.90
N ASP A 94 -10.16 19.81 9.90
CA ASP A 94 -9.44 20.15 8.69
C ASP A 94 -8.86 18.87 8.04
N ILE A 95 -8.27 18.00 8.85
CA ILE A 95 -7.83 16.67 8.41
C ILE A 95 -9.03 15.86 7.91
N THR A 96 -10.13 15.87 8.67
CA THR A 96 -11.36 15.13 8.31
C THR A 96 -11.89 15.58 6.95
N PHE A 97 -12.01 16.89 6.73
CA PHE A 97 -12.46 17.46 5.46
C PHE A 97 -11.51 17.09 4.30
N ARG A 98 -10.19 17.23 4.51
CA ARG A 98 -9.19 16.94 3.49
C ARG A 98 -9.21 15.48 3.07
N VAL A 99 -9.21 14.56 4.03
CA VAL A 99 -9.28 13.11 3.79
C VAL A 99 -10.58 12.78 3.06
N LEU A 100 -11.74 13.25 3.55
CA LEU A 100 -13.03 12.97 2.92
C LEU A 100 -13.08 13.46 1.45
N SER A 101 -12.58 14.65 1.18
CA SER A 101 -12.53 15.19 -0.19
C SER A 101 -11.69 14.32 -1.13
N ASP A 102 -10.53 13.84 -0.66
CA ASP A 102 -9.68 12.93 -1.43
C ASP A 102 -10.37 11.58 -1.66
N LEU A 103 -11.02 11.02 -0.62
CA LEU A 103 -11.75 9.75 -0.72
C LEU A 103 -12.89 9.81 -1.75
N ILE A 104 -13.69 10.87 -1.73
CA ILE A 104 -14.78 11.06 -2.69
C ILE A 104 -14.26 11.08 -4.13
N TYR A 105 -13.19 11.85 -4.38
CA TYR A 105 -12.59 11.95 -5.70
C TYR A 105 -12.01 10.60 -6.16
N ILE A 106 -11.20 9.97 -5.31
CA ILE A 106 -10.53 8.71 -5.66
C ILE A 106 -11.56 7.60 -5.89
N LYS A 107 -12.61 7.51 -5.06
CA LYS A 107 -13.72 6.57 -5.24
C LYS A 107 -14.38 6.74 -6.61
N ALA A 108 -14.74 7.97 -6.98
CA ALA A 108 -15.34 8.26 -8.28
C ALA A 108 -14.38 7.93 -9.44
N SER A 109 -13.07 8.13 -9.25
CA SER A 109 -12.08 7.83 -10.27
C SER A 109 -11.81 6.33 -10.43
N ILE A 110 -11.78 5.56 -9.34
CA ILE A 110 -11.63 4.08 -9.37
C ILE A 110 -12.76 3.44 -10.18
N GLN A 111 -14.00 3.94 -10.03
CA GLN A 111 -15.16 3.48 -10.78
C GLN A 111 -15.04 3.66 -12.31
N GLN A 112 -14.11 4.49 -12.77
CA GLN A 112 -13.88 4.76 -14.20
C GLN A 112 -12.65 4.02 -14.75
N LEU A 113 -11.91 3.30 -13.91
CA LEU A 113 -10.75 2.54 -14.36
C LEU A 113 -11.19 1.34 -15.22
N PRO A 114 -10.45 1.01 -16.30
CA PRO A 114 -10.76 -0.10 -17.17
C PRO A 114 -10.65 -1.46 -16.47
N GLU A 115 -11.43 -2.43 -16.94
CA GLU A 115 -11.30 -3.83 -16.56
C GLU A 115 -10.00 -4.46 -17.10
N GLU A 116 -9.42 -5.38 -16.33
CA GLU A 116 -8.18 -6.09 -16.67
C GLU A 116 -8.26 -7.55 -16.18
N ASN A 117 -7.68 -8.47 -16.95
CA ASN A 117 -7.38 -9.82 -16.45
C ASN A 117 -6.04 -9.77 -15.74
N VAL A 118 -6.00 -10.18 -14.47
CA VAL A 118 -4.80 -10.10 -13.63
C VAL A 118 -4.39 -11.45 -13.04
N GLU A 119 -5.03 -12.55 -13.48
CA GLU A 119 -4.74 -13.90 -13.03
C GLU A 119 -3.27 -14.30 -13.20
N SER A 120 -2.59 -13.80 -14.24
CA SER A 120 -1.16 -14.03 -14.45
C SER A 120 -0.28 -13.50 -13.32
N SER A 121 -0.77 -12.57 -12.49
CA SER A 121 -0.06 -12.10 -11.28
C SER A 121 0.05 -13.16 -10.18
N PHE A 122 -0.67 -14.28 -10.32
CA PHE A 122 -0.80 -15.34 -9.31
C PHE A 122 -0.68 -16.76 -9.86
N ASP A 123 -0.19 -16.92 -11.10
CA ASP A 123 -0.14 -18.21 -11.80
C ASP A 123 1.01 -19.12 -11.34
N THR A 124 1.95 -18.58 -10.56
CA THR A 124 3.11 -19.27 -9.98
C THR A 124 4.11 -19.85 -10.99
N ASN A 125 4.07 -19.42 -12.25
CA ASN A 125 5.00 -19.90 -13.28
C ASN A 125 6.44 -19.42 -13.03
N ARG A 126 6.62 -18.29 -12.31
CA ARG A 126 7.93 -17.73 -11.93
C ARG A 126 8.82 -17.41 -13.13
N GLU A 127 8.20 -17.13 -14.28
CA GLU A 127 8.89 -16.69 -15.49
C GLU A 127 8.97 -15.16 -15.52
N TYR A 128 10.15 -14.61 -15.79
CA TYR A 128 10.31 -13.17 -15.92
C TYR A 128 10.21 -12.75 -17.39
N PRO A 129 9.43 -11.70 -17.74
CA PRO A 129 9.24 -11.31 -19.13
C PRO A 129 10.56 -11.02 -19.84
N ASN A 130 10.72 -11.61 -21.03
CA ASN A 130 11.87 -11.41 -21.92
C ASN A 130 13.24 -11.84 -21.35
N VAL A 131 13.28 -12.63 -20.26
CA VAL A 131 14.52 -13.13 -19.67
C VAL A 131 14.38 -14.61 -19.34
N LYS A 132 15.28 -15.44 -19.86
CA LYS A 132 15.35 -16.86 -19.49
C LYS A 132 16.31 -17.03 -18.31
N LEU A 133 15.76 -17.23 -17.12
CA LEU A 133 16.51 -17.53 -15.91
C LEU A 133 16.85 -19.02 -15.84
N THR A 134 18.00 -19.37 -15.26
CA THR A 134 18.25 -20.74 -14.80
C THR A 134 17.39 -21.04 -13.58
N ASP A 135 17.24 -22.31 -13.21
CA ASP A 135 16.48 -22.69 -12.02
C ASP A 135 17.06 -22.04 -10.76
N GLU A 136 18.39 -22.02 -10.62
CA GLU A 136 19.08 -21.39 -9.49
C GLU A 136 18.84 -19.87 -9.44
N ALA A 137 18.91 -19.20 -10.60
CA ALA A 137 18.67 -17.76 -10.67
C ALA A 137 17.20 -17.41 -10.38
N ARG A 138 16.26 -18.23 -10.86
CA ARG A 138 14.82 -18.08 -10.58
C ARG A 138 14.51 -18.27 -9.09
N ASP A 139 15.12 -19.26 -8.45
CA ASP A 139 15.00 -19.53 -7.02
C ASP A 139 15.57 -18.40 -6.18
N ALA A 140 16.80 -17.95 -6.49
CA ALA A 140 17.40 -16.81 -5.82
C ALA A 140 16.57 -15.53 -5.98
N LEU A 141 16.09 -15.22 -7.18
CA LEU A 141 15.26 -14.04 -7.43
C LEU A 141 13.93 -14.09 -6.68
N THR A 142 13.30 -15.26 -6.61
CA THR A 142 12.03 -15.42 -5.90
C THR A 142 12.20 -15.14 -4.41
N ILE A 143 13.21 -15.72 -3.77
CA ILE A 143 13.51 -15.47 -2.35
C ILE A 143 13.81 -13.99 -2.12
N PHE A 144 14.71 -13.41 -2.94
CA PHE A 144 15.05 -12.00 -2.88
C PHE A 144 13.81 -11.11 -2.94
N LEU A 145 12.91 -11.35 -3.90
CA LEU A 145 11.70 -10.53 -4.05
C LEU A 145 10.77 -10.60 -2.84
N PHE A 146 10.59 -11.78 -2.22
CA PHE A 146 9.78 -11.91 -1.01
C PHE A 146 10.41 -11.18 0.18
N GLU A 147 11.71 -11.38 0.42
CA GLU A 147 12.43 -10.78 1.54
C GLU A 147 12.51 -9.25 1.40
N GLU A 148 12.83 -8.77 0.21
CA GLU A 148 13.00 -7.35 -0.06
C GLU A 148 11.66 -6.60 -0.08
N THR A 149 10.60 -7.18 -0.66
CA THR A 149 9.26 -6.55 -0.60
C THR A 149 8.78 -6.43 0.85
N TYR A 150 9.03 -7.44 1.69
CA TYR A 150 8.73 -7.37 3.12
C TYR A 150 9.55 -6.29 3.83
N LYS A 151 10.88 -6.31 3.62
CA LYS A 151 11.79 -5.34 4.21
C LYS A 151 11.43 -3.90 3.85
N GLU A 152 11.22 -3.60 2.57
CA GLU A 152 10.91 -2.24 2.11
C GLU A 152 9.58 -1.73 2.67
N TYR A 153 8.58 -2.61 2.78
CA TYR A 153 7.33 -2.28 3.46
C TYR A 153 7.55 -1.91 4.94
N GLU A 154 8.27 -2.74 5.70
CA GLU A 154 8.58 -2.49 7.11
C GLU A 154 9.39 -1.19 7.30
N LEU A 155 10.38 -0.94 6.41
CA LEU A 155 11.17 0.29 6.43
C LEU A 155 10.30 1.53 6.25
N ILE A 156 9.32 1.51 5.33
CA ILE A 156 8.36 2.63 5.19
C ILE A 156 7.63 2.89 6.51
N MET A 157 7.17 1.85 7.20
CA MET A 157 6.46 1.98 8.49
C MET A 157 7.38 2.51 9.59
N ILE A 158 8.58 1.95 9.72
CA ILE A 158 9.58 2.34 10.73
C ILE A 158 10.04 3.79 10.55
N TYR A 159 10.32 4.20 9.31
CA TYR A 159 10.73 5.57 9.02
C TYR A 159 9.58 6.55 9.21
N ASN A 160 8.35 6.18 8.84
CA ASN A 160 7.18 7.02 9.08
C ASN A 160 6.94 7.23 10.59
N TYR A 161 7.03 6.15 11.37
CA TYR A 161 6.98 6.22 12.84
C TYR A 161 8.07 7.12 13.41
N SER A 162 9.33 6.91 12.98
CA SER A 162 10.49 7.67 13.46
C SER A 162 10.35 9.16 13.14
N LYS A 163 9.84 9.48 11.95
CA LYS A 163 9.53 10.85 11.53
C LYS A 163 8.43 11.49 12.36
N ALA A 164 7.35 10.76 12.64
CA ALA A 164 6.23 11.28 13.43
C ALA A 164 6.61 11.52 14.91
N ASN A 165 7.60 10.80 15.42
CA ASN A 165 8.11 10.91 16.79
C ASN A 165 9.37 11.78 16.93
N SER A 166 9.78 12.48 15.87
CA SER A 166 10.96 13.35 15.86
C SER A 166 10.57 14.82 15.66
N SER A 167 11.12 15.69 16.51
CA SER A 167 11.01 17.14 16.35
C SER A 167 12.17 17.76 15.56
N ASP A 168 13.16 16.95 15.15
CA ASP A 168 14.32 17.42 14.40
C ASP A 168 14.00 17.49 12.90
N ALA A 169 14.07 18.70 12.33
CA ALA A 169 13.73 18.94 10.93
C ALA A 169 14.71 18.26 9.95
N PHE A 170 15.98 18.11 10.31
CA PHE A 170 16.98 17.43 9.49
C PHE A 170 16.74 15.92 9.48
N LEU A 171 16.49 15.32 10.64
CA LEU A 171 16.11 13.90 10.73
C LEU A 171 14.81 13.62 9.99
N ASN A 172 13.80 14.48 10.13
CA ASN A 172 12.52 14.32 9.44
C ASN A 172 12.66 14.36 7.91
N ARG A 173 13.62 15.15 7.40
CA ARG A 173 13.97 15.15 5.99
C ARG A 173 14.66 13.86 5.56
N ILE A 174 15.59 13.34 6.37
CA ILE A 174 16.25 12.05 6.09
C ILE A 174 15.22 10.92 6.04
N PHE A 175 14.33 10.83 7.03
CA PHE A 175 13.29 9.81 7.03
C PHE A 175 12.37 9.90 5.81
N GLN A 176 12.03 11.12 5.36
CA GLN A 176 11.24 11.27 4.14
C GLN A 176 11.98 10.73 2.90
N ILE A 177 13.28 11.02 2.76
CA ILE A 177 14.08 10.49 1.65
C ILE A 177 14.09 8.96 1.67
N LEU A 178 14.32 8.37 2.85
CA LEU A 178 14.34 6.91 3.00
C LEU A 178 12.97 6.28 2.71
N ILE A 179 11.87 6.93 3.10
CA ILE A 179 10.50 6.51 2.73
C ILE A 179 10.32 6.53 1.22
N ASP A 180 10.74 7.61 0.55
CA ASP A 180 10.57 7.77 -0.90
C ASP A 180 11.39 6.72 -1.69
N GLU A 181 12.62 6.42 -1.24
CA GLU A 181 13.45 5.35 -1.80
C GLU A 181 12.83 3.96 -1.57
N SER A 182 12.34 3.71 -0.35
CA SER A 182 11.68 2.43 -0.02
C SER A 182 10.41 2.23 -0.85
N PHE A 183 9.65 3.30 -1.12
CA PHE A 183 8.51 3.26 -2.04
C PHE A 183 8.91 2.89 -3.47
N PHE A 184 10.03 3.41 -3.96
CA PHE A 184 10.55 3.08 -5.28
C PHE A 184 10.94 1.59 -5.36
N HIS A 185 11.63 1.07 -4.36
CA HIS A 185 12.01 -0.34 -4.28
C HIS A 185 10.78 -1.25 -4.17
N LEU A 186 9.88 -0.95 -3.23
CA LEU A 186 8.64 -1.71 -3.03
C LEU A 186 7.82 -1.81 -4.33
N ARG A 187 7.76 -0.71 -5.10
CA ARG A 187 7.08 -0.71 -6.41
C ARG A 187 7.77 -1.55 -7.45
N SER A 188 9.09 -1.48 -7.51
CA SER A 188 9.88 -2.24 -8.45
C SER A 188 9.76 -3.73 -8.17
N PHE A 189 9.96 -4.15 -6.91
CA PHE A 189 9.87 -5.55 -6.52
C PHE A 189 8.45 -6.10 -6.61
N GLY A 190 7.45 -5.33 -6.17
CA GLY A 190 6.04 -5.70 -6.30
C GLY A 190 5.62 -5.92 -7.75
N GLN A 191 6.04 -5.05 -8.68
CA GLN A 191 5.80 -5.26 -10.10
C GLN A 191 6.51 -6.51 -10.62
N MET A 192 7.77 -6.73 -10.25
CA MET A 192 8.50 -7.94 -10.65
C MET A 192 7.81 -9.21 -10.14
N MET A 193 7.29 -9.20 -8.91
CA MET A 193 6.53 -10.31 -8.37
C MET A 193 5.23 -10.57 -9.14
N ALA A 194 4.52 -9.51 -9.54
CA ALA A 194 3.32 -9.62 -10.40
C ALA A 194 3.68 -10.17 -11.78
N ASP A 195 4.75 -9.68 -12.39
CA ASP A 195 5.21 -10.15 -13.70
C ASP A 195 5.64 -11.63 -13.67
N MET A 196 6.13 -12.12 -12.52
CA MET A 196 6.50 -13.52 -12.28
C MET A 196 5.37 -14.42 -11.79
N GLY A 197 4.17 -13.87 -11.60
CA GLY A 197 3.02 -14.64 -11.12
C GLY A 197 3.07 -15.07 -9.65
N ILE A 198 3.86 -14.37 -8.83
CA ILE A 198 4.07 -14.68 -7.41
C ILE A 198 3.68 -13.53 -6.48
N LEU A 199 2.84 -12.60 -6.95
CA LEU A 199 2.45 -11.44 -6.15
C LEU A 199 1.75 -11.88 -4.85
N ALA A 200 2.26 -11.38 -3.72
CA ALA A 200 1.67 -11.59 -2.41
C ALA A 200 1.91 -10.36 -1.53
N VAL A 201 0.92 -10.00 -0.71
CA VAL A 201 1.12 -8.98 0.33
C VAL A 201 2.06 -9.55 1.40
N PRO A 202 3.07 -8.77 1.86
CA PRO A 202 3.79 -9.03 3.10
C PRO A 202 2.84 -9.52 4.19
N ARG A 203 3.05 -10.74 4.70
CA ARG A 203 2.28 -11.19 5.87
C ARG A 203 2.66 -10.28 7.03
N GLY A 204 1.67 -9.83 7.81
CA GLY A 204 1.94 -9.25 9.13
C GLY A 204 2.81 -10.24 9.91
N LEU A 205 3.81 -9.69 10.63
CA LEU A 205 4.83 -10.39 11.42
C LEU A 205 4.48 -11.86 11.69
N MET A 206 5.28 -12.77 11.14
CA MET A 206 5.32 -14.15 11.64
C MET A 206 5.75 -14.10 13.11
N GLU A 207 4.77 -14.12 14.02
CA GLU A 207 4.98 -14.57 15.39
C GLU A 207 4.86 -16.10 15.45
#